data_AF-A0A643CK23-F1
#
_entry.id   AF-A0A643CK23-F1
#
_cell.length_a   1.000
_cell.length_b   1.000
_cell.length_c   1.000
_cell.angle_alpha   90.00
_cell.angle_beta   90.00
_cell.angle_gamma   90.00
#
_symmetry.space_group_name_H-M   'P 1'
#
loop_
_entity.id
_entity.type
_entity.pdbx_description
1 polymer ?
#
loop_
_entity_poly.entity_id
_entity_poly.type
_entity_poly.pdbx_seq_one_letter_code
_entity_poly.pdbx_strand_id
1 'polypeptide(L)'
;PCNCSSVGSLDFQCNINTGQCNCRPKFSGAKCTECNQGQWNYPHCNPCDCFLPGTDDSTCDLETKKCSCIDKTGQCTCKVNVEGVRCDRCRPGKFGLEAKNPLGCSSCYCFGATTQCSEAKGLIHTWVTLKPEQTILPLVDEALQHTTTRGIIFQHPEIVANMDLVRQDLHLEPFYWKLPEQFEGKKLMAYGGKLKYTIYFEAREETGFSTYNPQVIIRGGTPSHVRIIIRHMAAPLIGQLTRHEIEMTEKKWKYYGDDPRISRTVTREDFLDVLYDIHYILIKATYGNIMRQSRISEISMEVAEQGRITAMTPPAHLIERCDCPAGYSGLSCE
;
A
#
# COMPACT_ATOMS: atom_id res chain seq x y z
N PRO A 1 34.21 -47.80 -3.25
CA PRO A 1 34.96 -46.51 -3.21
C PRO A 1 34.01 -45.31 -3.10
N CYS A 2 34.26 -44.42 -2.14
CA CYS A 2 33.54 -43.16 -2.00
C CYS A 2 33.94 -42.25 -3.16
N ASN A 3 33.05 -42.05 -4.14
CA ASN A 3 33.35 -41.26 -5.35
C ASN A 3 33.18 -39.75 -5.06
N CYS A 4 33.90 -39.24 -4.05
CA CYS A 4 33.82 -37.87 -3.57
C CYS A 4 34.56 -36.90 -4.51
N SER A 5 34.00 -35.70 -4.70
CA SER A 5 34.60 -34.67 -5.56
C SER A 5 35.95 -34.18 -5.02
N SER A 6 36.99 -34.16 -5.87
CA SER A 6 38.29 -33.59 -5.51
C SER A 6 38.26 -32.07 -5.28
N VAL A 7 37.28 -31.38 -5.88
CA VAL A 7 37.11 -29.92 -5.75
C VAL A 7 36.15 -29.61 -4.60
N GLY A 8 35.03 -30.34 -4.52
CA GLY A 8 33.93 -30.02 -3.62
C GLY A 8 34.01 -30.68 -2.25
N SER A 9 34.77 -31.76 -2.09
CA SER A 9 34.93 -32.44 -0.79
C SER A 9 36.16 -31.94 -0.02
N LEU A 10 36.12 -32.07 1.30
CA LEU A 10 37.26 -31.82 2.19
C LEU A 10 38.28 -32.96 2.10
N ASP A 11 37.80 -34.19 1.94
CA ASP A 11 38.57 -35.42 1.81
C ASP A 11 37.83 -36.42 0.89
N PHE A 12 38.43 -37.60 0.67
CA PHE A 12 37.82 -38.69 -0.11
C PHE A 12 37.15 -39.75 0.78
N GLN A 13 36.91 -39.43 2.05
CA GLN A 13 36.20 -40.30 2.98
C GLN A 13 34.70 -40.02 2.89
N CYS A 14 33.90 -41.07 3.02
CA CYS A 14 32.47 -40.94 3.13
C CYS A 14 31.96 -41.72 4.34
N ASN A 15 30.81 -41.29 4.85
CA ASN A 15 30.14 -42.00 5.92
C ASN A 15 29.86 -43.45 5.50
N ILE A 16 30.26 -44.42 6.34
CA ILE A 16 30.19 -45.85 6.02
C ILE A 16 28.75 -46.33 5.83
N ASN A 17 27.79 -45.69 6.50
CA ASN A 17 26.37 -46.10 6.47
C ASN A 17 25.59 -45.35 5.38
N THR A 18 25.88 -44.07 5.14
CA THR A 18 25.10 -43.23 4.20
C THR A 18 25.79 -42.99 2.86
N GLY A 19 27.09 -43.25 2.77
CA GLY A 19 27.90 -42.95 1.58
C GLY A 19 28.13 -41.46 1.32
N GLN A 20 27.75 -40.58 2.26
CA GLN A 20 27.85 -39.12 2.13
C GLN A 20 29.28 -38.62 2.38
N CYS A 21 29.81 -37.83 1.47
CA CYS A 21 31.12 -37.17 1.56
C CYS A 21 31.06 -35.88 2.38
N ASN A 22 32.18 -35.50 2.99
CA ASN A 22 32.30 -34.24 3.74
C ASN A 22 32.51 -33.07 2.76
N CYS A 23 31.48 -32.27 2.53
CA CYS A 23 31.54 -31.18 1.55
C CYS A 23 32.15 -29.90 2.12
N ARG A 24 32.89 -29.17 1.28
CA ARG A 24 33.33 -27.80 1.55
C ARG A 24 32.12 -26.86 1.62
N PRO A 25 32.23 -25.69 2.30
CA PRO A 25 31.08 -24.80 2.53
C PRO A 25 30.33 -24.28 1.30
N LYS A 26 30.88 -24.40 0.09
CA LYS A 26 30.23 -23.98 -1.17
C LYS A 26 29.54 -25.13 -1.93
N PHE A 27 29.74 -26.37 -1.49
CA PHE A 27 29.35 -27.56 -2.22
C PHE A 27 28.37 -28.39 -1.39
N SER A 28 27.51 -29.12 -2.11
CA SER A 28 26.40 -29.89 -1.57
C SER A 28 26.26 -31.23 -2.30
N GLY A 29 25.28 -32.03 -1.88
CA GLY A 29 24.99 -33.34 -2.45
C GLY A 29 25.87 -34.46 -1.87
N ALA A 30 25.47 -35.72 -2.09
CA ALA A 30 26.10 -36.88 -1.48
C ALA A 30 27.59 -37.03 -1.81
N LYS A 31 28.02 -36.52 -2.97
CA LYS A 31 29.40 -36.58 -3.48
C LYS A 31 30.08 -35.22 -3.57
N CYS A 32 29.45 -34.16 -3.07
CA CYS A 32 29.94 -32.78 -3.18
C CYS A 32 30.14 -32.30 -4.62
N THR A 33 29.30 -32.79 -5.53
CA THR A 33 29.31 -32.46 -6.97
C THR A 33 28.24 -31.43 -7.34
N GLU A 34 27.53 -30.90 -6.35
CA GLU A 34 26.51 -29.87 -6.49
C GLU A 34 26.94 -28.62 -5.73
N CYS A 35 26.37 -27.47 -6.06
CA CYS A 35 26.60 -26.24 -5.31
C CYS A 35 25.61 -26.13 -4.15
N ASN A 36 26.03 -25.51 -3.05
CA ASN A 36 25.12 -25.18 -1.96
C ASN A 36 24.05 -24.17 -2.42
N GLN A 37 22.94 -24.12 -1.69
CA GLN A 37 21.84 -23.22 -1.98
C GLN A 37 22.32 -21.76 -2.09
N GLY A 38 21.81 -21.06 -3.10
CA GLY A 38 22.26 -19.71 -3.45
C GLY A 38 23.58 -19.67 -4.22
N GLN A 39 24.03 -20.78 -4.80
CA GLN A 39 25.18 -20.86 -5.68
C GLN A 39 24.89 -21.75 -6.91
N TRP A 40 25.61 -21.51 -8.01
CA TRP A 40 25.42 -22.19 -9.30
C TRP A 40 26.75 -22.40 -10.05
N ASN A 41 26.75 -23.24 -11.09
CA ASN A 41 27.91 -23.50 -11.96
C ASN A 41 29.05 -24.28 -11.28
N TYR A 42 28.78 -25.52 -10.89
CA TYR A 42 29.84 -26.45 -10.47
C TYR A 42 30.90 -26.61 -11.60
N PRO A 43 32.21 -26.61 -11.30
CA PRO A 43 32.85 -26.69 -9.99
C PRO A 43 33.15 -25.33 -9.32
N HIS A 44 32.77 -24.21 -9.92
CA HIS A 44 33.10 -22.87 -9.40
C HIS A 44 32.15 -22.41 -8.28
N CYS A 45 30.87 -22.80 -8.36
CA CYS A 45 29.84 -22.43 -7.39
C CYS A 45 29.81 -20.92 -7.11
N ASN A 46 29.48 -20.16 -8.17
CA ASN A 46 29.30 -18.72 -8.12
C ASN A 46 28.01 -18.38 -7.36
N PRO A 47 27.95 -17.26 -6.62
CA PRO A 47 26.73 -16.86 -5.93
C PRO A 47 25.58 -16.55 -6.91
N CYS A 48 24.37 -16.86 -6.50
CA CYS A 48 23.15 -16.38 -7.12
C CYS A 48 22.94 -14.93 -6.67
N ASP A 49 23.29 -13.96 -7.52
CA ASP A 49 23.14 -12.52 -7.22
C ASP A 49 21.70 -12.03 -7.46
N CYS A 50 20.70 -12.77 -6.94
CA CYS A 50 19.29 -12.43 -7.11
C CYS A 50 18.92 -11.15 -6.36
N PHE A 51 18.22 -10.23 -7.02
CA PHE A 51 17.68 -9.03 -6.42
C PHE A 51 16.39 -9.37 -5.68
N LEU A 52 16.47 -9.44 -4.35
CA LEU A 52 15.37 -9.89 -3.49
C LEU A 52 14.03 -9.21 -3.77
N PRO A 53 13.93 -7.87 -3.96
CA PRO A 53 12.65 -7.23 -4.23
C PRO A 53 11.88 -7.79 -5.43
N GLY A 54 12.60 -8.26 -6.45
CA GLY A 54 12.04 -8.78 -7.69
C GLY A 54 12.07 -10.30 -7.84
N THR A 55 12.68 -11.01 -6.89
CA THR A 55 12.76 -12.48 -6.91
C THR A 55 11.53 -13.07 -6.22
N ASP A 56 11.07 -14.23 -6.69
CA ASP A 56 9.97 -14.96 -6.09
C ASP A 56 10.37 -15.48 -4.70
N ASP A 57 9.65 -15.04 -3.68
CA ASP A 57 9.92 -15.34 -2.27
C ASP A 57 9.94 -16.86 -1.99
N SER A 58 9.22 -17.67 -2.79
CA SER A 58 9.19 -19.14 -2.65
C SER A 58 10.53 -19.82 -3.02
N THR A 59 11.40 -19.12 -3.74
CA THR A 59 12.73 -19.64 -4.15
C THR A 59 13.86 -19.16 -3.24
N CYS A 60 13.50 -18.37 -2.22
CA CYS A 60 14.43 -17.74 -1.29
C CYS A 60 14.28 -18.32 0.11
N ASP A 61 15.41 -18.56 0.76
CA ASP A 61 15.44 -18.86 2.18
C ASP A 61 15.28 -17.56 2.98
N LEU A 62 14.23 -17.48 3.81
CA LEU A 62 13.85 -16.25 4.52
C LEU A 62 14.84 -15.86 5.64
N GLU A 63 15.55 -16.83 6.22
CA GLU A 63 16.51 -16.59 7.31
C GLU A 63 17.83 -16.06 6.76
N THR A 64 18.36 -16.73 5.74
CA THR A 64 19.65 -16.43 5.13
C THR A 64 19.56 -15.38 4.04
N LYS A 65 18.35 -15.05 3.56
CA LYS A 65 18.08 -14.15 2.43
C LYS A 65 18.81 -14.54 1.15
N LYS A 66 19.02 -15.84 0.94
CA LYS A 66 19.66 -16.40 -0.27
C LYS A 66 18.61 -17.07 -1.14
N CYS A 67 18.61 -16.71 -2.43
CA CYS A 67 17.69 -17.28 -3.40
C CYS A 67 18.40 -18.28 -4.31
N SER A 68 17.69 -19.33 -4.68
CA SER A 68 18.17 -20.30 -5.65
C SER A 68 18.08 -19.73 -7.07
N CYS A 69 18.98 -20.14 -7.94
CA CYS A 69 19.00 -19.76 -9.34
C CYS A 69 19.28 -20.98 -10.22
N ILE A 70 18.88 -20.91 -11.49
CA ILE A 70 19.00 -22.01 -12.45
C ILE A 70 20.47 -22.33 -12.68
N ASP A 71 20.85 -23.60 -12.50
CA ASP A 71 22.21 -24.05 -12.74
C ASP A 71 22.67 -23.74 -14.18
N LYS A 72 23.95 -23.44 -14.36
CA LYS A 72 24.60 -22.98 -15.61
C LYS A 72 24.21 -21.60 -16.16
N THR A 73 23.06 -21.04 -15.80
CA THR A 73 22.64 -19.71 -16.30
C THR A 73 22.69 -18.63 -15.23
N GLY A 74 22.53 -19.01 -13.96
CA GLY A 74 22.40 -18.06 -12.85
C GLY A 74 21.08 -17.31 -12.85
N GLN A 75 20.10 -17.70 -13.68
CA GLN A 75 18.81 -17.05 -13.78
C GLN A 75 17.98 -17.28 -12.52
N CYS A 76 17.58 -16.20 -11.88
CA CYS A 76 16.67 -16.21 -10.73
C CYS A 76 15.21 -16.33 -11.18
N THR A 77 14.36 -16.88 -10.32
CA THR A 77 12.91 -16.92 -10.57
C THR A 77 12.31 -15.56 -10.20
N CYS A 78 11.88 -14.79 -11.19
CA CYS A 78 11.38 -13.43 -10.97
C CYS A 78 9.88 -13.41 -10.65
N LYS A 79 9.46 -12.41 -9.87
CA LYS A 79 8.05 -12.04 -9.71
C LYS A 79 7.44 -11.69 -11.07
N VAL A 80 6.11 -11.79 -11.15
CA VAL A 80 5.34 -11.74 -12.41
C VAL A 80 5.66 -10.52 -13.27
N ASN A 81 5.81 -9.33 -12.68
CA ASN A 81 6.04 -8.08 -13.42
C ASN A 81 7.53 -7.68 -13.51
N VAL A 82 8.44 -8.61 -13.22
CA VAL A 82 9.89 -8.39 -13.15
C VAL A 82 10.60 -9.26 -14.20
N GLU A 83 11.76 -8.81 -14.66
CA GLU A 83 12.61 -9.54 -15.60
C GLU A 83 14.10 -9.31 -15.33
N GLY A 84 14.95 -9.98 -16.12
CA GLY A 84 16.41 -9.95 -15.98
C GLY A 84 16.96 -11.18 -15.26
N VAL A 85 18.26 -11.46 -15.44
CA VAL A 85 18.93 -12.64 -14.84
C VAL A 85 18.85 -12.60 -13.31
N ARG A 86 18.93 -11.40 -12.75
CA ARG A 86 18.89 -11.14 -11.31
C ARG A 86 17.52 -10.63 -10.83
N CYS A 87 16.52 -10.54 -11.69
CA CYS A 87 15.21 -9.95 -11.35
C CYS A 87 15.31 -8.49 -10.84
N ASP A 88 16.16 -7.69 -11.46
CA ASP A 88 16.53 -6.34 -11.02
C ASP A 88 15.87 -5.21 -11.82
N ARG A 89 14.98 -5.54 -12.75
CA ARG A 89 14.25 -4.56 -13.57
C ARG A 89 12.80 -4.96 -13.78
N CYS A 90 11.96 -3.94 -13.87
CA CYS A 90 10.56 -4.12 -14.24
C CYS A 90 10.45 -4.51 -15.72
N ARG A 91 9.43 -5.33 -16.04
CA ARG A 91 9.04 -5.57 -17.43
C ARG A 91 8.58 -4.28 -18.10
N PRO A 92 8.63 -4.18 -19.45
CA PRO A 92 8.10 -3.03 -20.17
C PRO A 92 6.65 -2.70 -19.76
N GLY A 93 6.39 -1.41 -19.55
CA GLY A 93 5.11 -0.89 -19.08
C GLY A 93 4.78 -1.17 -17.61
N LYS A 94 5.80 -1.50 -16.81
CA LYS A 94 5.73 -1.63 -15.35
C LYS A 94 6.80 -0.73 -14.69
N PHE A 95 6.57 -0.30 -13.46
CA PHE A 95 7.51 0.53 -12.70
C PHE A 95 7.45 0.24 -11.19
N GLY A 96 8.34 0.85 -10.41
CA GLY A 96 8.32 0.79 -8.94
C GLY A 96 8.62 -0.61 -8.39
N LEU A 97 9.84 -1.10 -8.62
CA LEU A 97 10.27 -2.42 -8.14
C LEU A 97 10.43 -2.43 -6.62
N GLU A 98 9.49 -3.05 -5.90
CA GLU A 98 9.46 -3.07 -4.44
C GLU A 98 9.23 -4.48 -3.88
N ALA A 99 9.92 -4.82 -2.80
CA ALA A 99 9.79 -6.13 -2.14
C ALA A 99 8.36 -6.38 -1.62
N LYS A 100 7.68 -5.33 -1.12
CA LYS A 100 6.30 -5.40 -0.61
C LYS A 100 5.25 -5.57 -1.72
N ASN A 101 5.65 -5.37 -2.98
CA ASN A 101 4.77 -5.64 -4.10
C ASN A 101 4.84 -7.15 -4.44
N PRO A 102 3.73 -7.91 -4.30
CA PRO A 102 3.73 -9.34 -4.61
C PRO A 102 4.02 -9.62 -6.09
N LEU A 103 3.76 -8.64 -6.97
CA LEU A 103 4.07 -8.74 -8.39
C LEU A 103 5.46 -8.14 -8.72
N GLY A 104 6.15 -7.56 -7.74
CA GLY A 104 7.43 -6.86 -7.87
C GLY A 104 7.27 -5.43 -8.39
N CYS A 105 6.65 -5.26 -9.56
CA CYS A 105 6.38 -3.95 -10.15
C CYS A 105 4.89 -3.70 -10.38
N SER A 106 4.49 -2.42 -10.39
CA SER A 106 3.14 -1.96 -10.70
C SER A 106 2.99 -1.65 -12.19
N SER A 107 1.81 -1.89 -12.76
CA SER A 107 1.49 -1.50 -14.14
C SER A 107 1.48 0.02 -14.29
N CYS A 108 2.08 0.57 -15.34
CA CYS A 108 1.93 1.98 -15.70
C CYS A 108 0.46 2.31 -15.99
N TYR A 109 0.01 3.50 -15.59
CA TYR A 109 -1.30 4.04 -15.94
C TYR A 109 -1.16 5.51 -16.38
N CYS A 110 -0.83 5.71 -17.66
CA CYS A 110 -0.61 7.04 -18.20
C CYS A 110 -1.86 7.63 -18.86
N PHE A 111 -3.04 7.43 -18.24
CA PHE A 111 -4.36 7.81 -18.76
C PHE A 111 -4.60 7.43 -20.24
N GLY A 112 -4.03 6.30 -20.67
CA GLY A 112 -4.12 5.81 -22.05
C GLY A 112 -3.23 6.51 -23.08
N ALA A 113 -2.46 7.54 -22.70
CA ALA A 113 -1.59 8.29 -23.61
C ALA A 113 -0.33 7.52 -24.02
N THR A 114 0.23 6.72 -23.11
CA THR A 114 1.41 5.89 -23.35
C THR A 114 1.40 4.66 -22.43
N THR A 115 2.19 3.65 -22.77
CA THR A 115 2.47 2.52 -21.87
C THR A 115 3.88 2.60 -21.29
N GLN A 116 4.69 3.60 -21.64
CA GLN A 116 6.05 3.75 -21.15
C GLN A 116 6.07 4.69 -19.94
N CYS A 117 6.56 4.17 -18.81
CA CYS A 117 6.73 4.95 -17.60
C CYS A 117 7.92 4.46 -16.77
N SER A 118 8.37 5.32 -15.85
CA SER A 118 9.40 5.05 -14.85
C SER A 118 8.92 5.50 -13.47
N GLU A 119 9.60 5.10 -12.40
CA GLU A 119 9.32 5.68 -11.08
C GLU A 119 9.88 7.11 -11.02
N ALA A 120 9.06 8.05 -10.54
CA ALA A 120 9.46 9.43 -10.35
C ALA A 120 10.56 9.54 -9.28
N LYS A 121 11.55 10.41 -9.50
CA LYS A 121 12.71 10.58 -8.62
C LYS A 121 12.73 11.95 -7.97
N GLY A 122 13.31 12.03 -6.78
CA GLY A 122 13.47 13.30 -6.06
C GLY A 122 12.18 13.81 -5.40
N LEU A 123 11.22 12.92 -5.17
CA LEU A 123 10.00 13.21 -4.44
C LEU A 123 10.17 12.84 -2.96
N ILE A 124 9.61 13.65 -2.07
CA ILE A 124 9.48 13.38 -0.64
C ILE A 124 8.01 13.53 -0.22
N HIS A 125 7.63 12.91 0.89
CA HIS A 125 6.30 13.13 1.44
C HIS A 125 6.21 14.49 2.16
N THR A 126 5.21 15.27 1.79
CA THR A 126 4.66 16.40 2.56
C THR A 126 3.23 16.04 2.99
N TRP A 127 2.56 16.93 3.70
CA TRP A 127 1.23 16.67 4.24
C TRP A 127 0.22 17.76 3.88
N VAL A 128 -0.95 17.32 3.43
CA VAL A 128 -2.17 18.14 3.44
C VAL A 128 -2.82 17.98 4.81
N THR A 129 -2.97 19.07 5.55
CA THR A 129 -3.59 19.09 6.88
C THR A 129 -4.75 20.08 6.94
N LEU A 130 -5.46 20.09 8.06
CA LEU A 130 -6.32 21.23 8.40
C LEU A 130 -5.45 22.48 8.58
N LYS A 131 -5.97 23.64 8.18
CA LYS A 131 -5.35 24.93 8.46
C LYS A 131 -5.53 25.26 9.95
N PRO A 132 -4.64 26.06 10.58
CA PRO A 132 -4.74 26.38 12.01
C PRO A 132 -6.08 26.99 12.45
N GLU A 133 -6.73 27.75 11.56
CA GLU A 133 -8.03 28.37 11.79
C GLU A 133 -9.23 27.41 11.63
N GLN A 134 -9.03 26.24 11.01
CA GLN A 134 -10.08 25.25 10.79
C GLN A 134 -10.26 24.38 12.05
N THR A 135 -11.06 24.90 12.99
CA THR A 135 -11.32 24.28 14.29
C THR A 135 -12.57 23.41 14.33
N ILE A 136 -13.38 23.40 13.27
CA ILE A 136 -14.58 22.59 13.15
C ILE A 136 -14.65 21.92 11.77
N LEU A 137 -15.26 20.74 11.73
CA LEU A 137 -15.60 20.02 10.50
C LEU A 137 -17.08 19.69 10.49
N PRO A 138 -17.79 19.82 9.36
CA PRO A 138 -19.19 19.47 9.28
C PRO A 138 -19.38 17.94 9.36
N LEU A 139 -20.49 17.54 9.96
CA LEU A 139 -21.02 16.18 9.87
C LEU A 139 -22.07 16.10 8.77
N VAL A 140 -22.05 15.00 8.03
CA VAL A 140 -22.96 14.72 6.91
C VAL A 140 -23.54 13.31 7.05
N ASP A 141 -24.70 13.10 6.42
CA ASP A 141 -25.21 11.75 6.16
C ASP A 141 -24.48 11.09 4.97
N GLU A 142 -24.63 9.78 4.82
CA GLU A 142 -23.95 9.02 3.75
C GLU A 142 -24.34 9.48 2.34
N ALA A 143 -25.59 9.94 2.16
CA ALA A 143 -26.10 10.44 0.89
C ALA A 143 -25.71 11.90 0.60
N LEU A 144 -25.03 12.58 1.52
CA LEU A 144 -24.69 14.01 1.44
C LEU A 144 -25.90 14.93 1.20
N GLN A 145 -27.08 14.53 1.67
CA GLN A 145 -28.30 15.31 1.55
C GLN A 145 -28.44 16.30 2.70
N HIS A 146 -27.86 15.98 3.85
CA HIS A 146 -27.94 16.78 5.06
C HIS A 146 -26.55 17.05 5.62
N THR A 147 -26.35 18.26 6.12
CA THR A 147 -25.09 18.72 6.70
C THR A 147 -25.39 19.51 7.96
N THR A 148 -24.62 19.28 9.02
CA THR A 148 -24.72 20.06 10.26
C THR A 148 -23.35 20.38 10.84
N THR A 149 -23.24 21.57 11.42
CA THR A 149 -22.14 21.96 12.33
C THR A 149 -22.64 22.12 13.78
N ARG A 150 -23.93 21.89 14.01
CA ARG A 150 -24.56 22.06 15.31
C ARG A 150 -24.10 20.96 16.26
N GLY A 151 -23.71 21.37 17.46
CA GLY A 151 -23.15 20.44 18.46
C GLY A 151 -21.70 20.04 18.19
N ILE A 152 -21.05 20.64 17.20
CA ILE A 152 -19.62 20.47 16.94
C ILE A 152 -18.86 21.60 17.63
N ILE A 153 -17.92 21.24 18.50
CA ILE A 153 -17.10 22.16 19.26
C ILE A 153 -15.64 21.78 19.15
N PHE A 154 -14.76 22.77 19.25
CA PHE A 154 -13.32 22.53 19.32
C PHE A 154 -12.86 22.45 20.78
N GLN A 155 -12.29 21.30 21.15
CA GLN A 155 -11.66 21.08 22.45
C GLN A 155 -10.22 20.67 22.18
N HIS A 156 -9.33 21.66 22.11
CA HIS A 156 -7.94 21.46 21.68
C HIS A 156 -7.30 20.21 22.34
N PRO A 157 -6.74 19.26 21.55
CA PRO A 157 -6.50 19.32 20.09
C PRO A 157 -7.59 18.69 19.21
N GLU A 158 -8.78 18.42 19.74
CA GLU A 158 -9.82 17.60 19.10
C GLU A 158 -11.04 18.40 18.61
N ILE A 159 -11.63 17.95 17.51
CA ILE A 159 -12.96 18.38 17.06
C ILE A 159 -13.97 17.39 17.63
N VAL A 160 -14.92 17.86 18.43
CA VAL A 160 -15.84 17.03 19.22
C VAL A 160 -17.26 17.27 18.77
N ALA A 161 -17.97 16.20 18.42
CA ALA A 161 -19.40 16.25 18.10
C ALA A 161 -20.23 15.65 19.24
N ASN A 162 -21.17 16.43 19.75
CA ASN A 162 -22.20 16.00 20.69
C ASN A 162 -23.40 15.41 19.93
N MET A 163 -23.62 14.10 20.07
CA MET A 163 -24.63 13.39 19.27
C MET A 163 -26.06 13.78 19.62
N ASP A 164 -26.33 14.26 20.83
CA ASP A 164 -27.69 14.71 21.22
C ASP A 164 -28.11 15.98 20.46
N LEU A 165 -27.14 16.80 20.07
CA LEU A 165 -27.36 18.01 19.27
C LEU A 165 -27.33 17.70 17.77
N VAL A 166 -26.40 16.85 17.32
CA VAL A 166 -26.28 16.45 15.90
C VAL A 166 -27.53 15.72 15.42
N ARG A 167 -28.10 14.82 16.23
CA ARG A 167 -29.32 14.05 15.87
C ARG A 167 -30.57 14.90 15.65
N GLN A 168 -30.55 16.16 16.09
CA GLN A 168 -31.65 17.10 15.83
C GLN A 168 -31.67 17.55 14.36
N ASP A 169 -30.52 17.53 13.69
CA ASP A 169 -30.39 17.93 12.29
C ASP A 169 -30.17 16.71 11.38
N LEU A 170 -29.48 15.66 11.86
CA LEU A 170 -29.25 14.40 11.15
C LEU A 170 -30.01 13.25 11.84
N HIS A 171 -31.17 12.90 11.31
CA HIS A 171 -32.05 11.91 11.96
C HIS A 171 -31.64 10.45 11.74
N LEU A 172 -30.90 10.16 10.67
CA LEU A 172 -30.52 8.80 10.28
C LEU A 172 -29.01 8.63 10.35
N GLU A 173 -28.55 7.81 11.30
CA GLU A 173 -27.18 7.31 11.34
C GLU A 173 -26.93 6.33 10.18
N PRO A 174 -25.68 6.20 9.66
CA PRO A 174 -24.43 6.76 10.18
C PRO A 174 -24.12 8.20 9.73
N PHE A 175 -23.30 8.89 10.53
CA PHE A 175 -22.75 10.20 10.20
C PHE A 175 -21.27 10.10 9.81
N TYR A 176 -20.82 11.05 9.00
CA TYR A 176 -19.45 11.16 8.53
C TYR A 176 -18.90 12.58 8.71
N TRP A 177 -17.64 12.68 9.12
CA TRP A 177 -16.85 13.90 9.02
C TRP A 177 -16.50 14.14 7.56
N LYS A 178 -16.94 15.26 6.98
CA LYS A 178 -16.53 15.68 5.64
C LYS A 178 -15.23 16.47 5.73
N LEU A 179 -14.17 15.97 5.07
CA LEU A 179 -12.92 16.72 4.95
C LEU A 179 -13.10 17.97 4.06
N PRO A 180 -12.36 19.06 4.33
CA PRO A 180 -12.49 20.32 3.62
C PRO A 180 -11.81 20.31 2.24
N GLU A 181 -12.05 21.35 1.43
CA GLU A 181 -11.69 21.35 0.00
C GLU A 181 -10.19 21.17 -0.30
N GLN A 182 -9.27 21.44 0.64
CA GLN A 182 -7.85 21.18 0.39
C GLN A 182 -7.52 19.69 0.20
N PHE A 183 -8.38 18.79 0.68
CA PHE A 183 -8.28 17.35 0.45
C PHE A 183 -8.94 16.90 -0.87
N GLU A 184 -9.70 17.77 -1.53
CA GLU A 184 -10.41 17.54 -2.79
C GLU A 184 -9.54 17.92 -4.00
N GLY A 185 -10.04 17.74 -5.23
CA GLY A 185 -9.35 18.05 -6.47
C GLY A 185 -8.23 17.07 -6.84
N LYS A 186 -7.24 17.54 -7.60
CA LYS A 186 -6.12 16.74 -8.08
C LYS A 186 -5.23 16.26 -6.93
N LYS A 187 -5.19 14.94 -6.70
CA LYS A 187 -4.46 14.26 -5.62
C LYS A 187 -3.72 13.01 -6.08
N LEU A 188 -3.32 12.92 -7.35
CA LEU A 188 -2.47 11.83 -7.87
C LEU A 188 -1.19 11.65 -7.04
N MET A 189 -0.59 12.75 -6.58
CA MET A 189 0.60 12.72 -5.73
C MET A 189 0.36 12.11 -4.35
N ALA A 190 -0.88 11.85 -3.95
CA ALA A 190 -1.19 11.11 -2.71
C ALA A 190 -1.02 9.60 -2.87
N TYR A 191 -0.93 9.08 -4.11
CA TYR A 191 -0.80 7.65 -4.36
C TYR A 191 0.47 7.07 -3.72
N GLY A 192 0.32 5.97 -2.98
CA GLY A 192 1.41 5.38 -2.20
C GLY A 192 1.69 6.05 -0.84
N GLY A 193 1.10 7.21 -0.57
CA GLY A 193 1.10 7.85 0.75
C GLY A 193 0.04 7.27 1.70
N LYS A 194 -0.17 7.97 2.81
CA LYS A 194 -1.15 7.62 3.85
C LYS A 194 -2.10 8.77 4.18
N LEU A 195 -3.39 8.45 4.32
CA LEU A 195 -4.37 9.27 5.03
C LEU A 195 -4.36 8.86 6.50
N LYS A 196 -4.04 9.79 7.40
CA LYS A 196 -3.95 9.58 8.84
C LYS A 196 -4.95 10.48 9.56
N TYR A 197 -5.54 9.94 10.60
CA TYR A 197 -6.42 10.67 11.51
C TYR A 197 -6.57 9.86 12.80
N THR A 198 -7.00 10.52 13.85
CA THR A 198 -7.20 9.92 15.17
C THR A 198 -8.66 10.06 15.56
N ILE A 199 -9.28 8.96 16.02
CA ILE A 199 -10.68 8.89 16.44
C ILE A 199 -10.77 8.54 17.92
N TYR A 200 -11.72 9.17 18.60
CA TYR A 200 -12.19 8.77 19.92
C TYR A 200 -13.72 8.83 19.94
N PHE A 201 -14.38 7.91 20.64
CA PHE A 201 -15.83 7.96 20.81
C PHE A 201 -16.27 7.34 22.14
N GLU A 202 -17.45 7.75 22.60
CA GLU A 202 -18.13 7.14 23.74
C GLU A 202 -19.51 6.62 23.32
N ALA A 203 -19.78 5.36 23.65
CA ALA A 203 -21.03 4.66 23.40
C ALA A 203 -21.36 3.73 24.57
N ARG A 204 -22.59 3.24 24.64
CA ARG A 204 -23.03 2.31 25.69
C ARG A 204 -22.56 0.88 25.44
N GLU A 205 -22.55 0.46 24.17
CA GLU A 205 -22.22 -0.90 23.74
C GLU A 205 -21.33 -0.89 22.49
N GLU A 206 -20.38 -1.82 22.42
CA GLU A 206 -19.46 -1.98 21.27
C GLU A 206 -20.21 -2.48 20.02
N THR A 207 -21.25 -3.28 20.22
CA THR A 207 -22.05 -3.91 19.18
C THR A 207 -23.07 -2.94 18.57
N GLY A 208 -22.58 -2.04 17.73
CA GLY A 208 -23.36 -1.45 16.62
C GLY A 208 -23.05 -2.18 15.31
N PHE A 209 -23.73 -1.83 14.22
CA PHE A 209 -23.44 -2.29 12.83
C PHE A 209 -22.08 -1.79 12.29
N SER A 210 -21.06 -1.69 13.15
CA SER A 210 -19.77 -1.05 12.90
C SER A 210 -18.97 -1.72 11.77
N THR A 211 -19.35 -2.95 11.40
CA THR A 211 -18.82 -3.70 10.25
C THR A 211 -19.51 -3.38 8.92
N TYR A 212 -20.77 -2.94 8.91
CA TYR A 212 -21.52 -2.73 7.67
C TYR A 212 -21.15 -1.41 6.99
N ASN A 213 -21.02 -0.33 7.77
CA ASN A 213 -20.70 0.98 7.21
C ASN A 213 -19.19 1.19 7.05
N PRO A 214 -18.74 1.69 5.89
CA PRO A 214 -17.33 1.90 5.61
C PRO A 214 -16.72 2.96 6.52
N GLN A 215 -15.43 2.79 6.83
CA GLN A 215 -14.67 3.71 7.67
C GLN A 215 -14.31 4.99 6.91
N VAL A 216 -13.93 4.86 5.63
CA VAL A 216 -13.64 5.99 4.74
C VAL A 216 -14.39 5.79 3.43
N ILE A 217 -14.99 6.86 2.93
CA ILE A 217 -15.62 6.92 1.60
C ILE A 217 -14.92 8.02 0.80
N ILE A 218 -14.47 7.70 -0.41
CA ILE A 218 -13.94 8.68 -1.35
C ILE A 218 -14.77 8.60 -2.62
N ARG A 219 -15.29 9.74 -3.06
CA ARG A 219 -15.83 9.90 -4.42
C ARG A 219 -14.86 10.75 -5.21
N GLY A 220 -14.55 10.31 -6.41
CA GLY A 220 -13.68 11.02 -7.34
C GLY A 220 -13.75 10.39 -8.71
N GLY A 221 -12.98 10.92 -9.66
CA GLY A 221 -12.92 10.39 -11.00
C GLY A 221 -12.85 11.46 -12.07
N THR A 222 -12.40 11.08 -13.25
CA THR A 222 -12.60 11.88 -14.46
C THR A 222 -14.11 12.00 -14.77
N PRO A 223 -14.54 12.96 -15.62
CA PRO A 223 -15.96 13.14 -15.97
C PRO A 223 -16.67 11.87 -16.48
N SER A 224 -15.94 10.96 -17.13
CA SER A 224 -16.49 9.69 -17.63
C SER A 224 -16.31 8.50 -16.67
N HIS A 225 -15.44 8.60 -15.66
CA HIS A 225 -15.10 7.51 -14.74
C HIS A 225 -15.27 7.90 -13.27
N VAL A 226 -16.37 8.58 -12.94
CA VAL A 226 -16.69 8.85 -11.52
C VAL A 226 -17.00 7.55 -10.79
N ARG A 227 -16.37 7.35 -9.64
CA ARG A 227 -16.54 6.19 -8.76
C ARG A 227 -16.64 6.63 -7.31
N ILE A 228 -17.28 5.79 -6.51
CA ILE A 228 -17.22 5.85 -5.05
C ILE A 228 -16.47 4.60 -4.59
N ILE A 229 -15.37 4.80 -3.87
CA ILE A 229 -14.57 3.73 -3.28
C ILE A 229 -14.63 3.82 -1.76
N ILE A 230 -14.59 2.66 -1.13
CA ILE A 230 -14.75 2.54 0.31
C ILE A 230 -13.65 1.71 0.95
N ARG A 231 -13.34 2.05 2.19
CA ARG A 231 -12.37 1.36 3.03
C ARG A 231 -13.03 0.92 4.33
N HIS A 232 -13.01 -0.39 4.60
CA HIS A 232 -13.46 -0.93 5.90
C HIS A 232 -12.28 -1.08 6.87
N MET A 233 -12.50 -0.75 8.13
CA MET A 233 -11.55 -0.97 9.22
C MET A 233 -12.29 -1.58 10.40
N ALA A 234 -11.55 -2.25 11.27
CA ALA A 234 -12.08 -2.60 12.59
C ALA A 234 -12.48 -1.29 13.30
N ALA A 235 -13.62 -1.31 13.99
CA ALA A 235 -14.04 -0.18 14.78
C ALA A 235 -13.04 0.07 15.93
N PRO A 236 -12.79 1.34 16.30
CA PRO A 236 -12.07 1.68 17.53
C PRO A 236 -12.75 1.07 18.76
N LEU A 237 -11.99 0.89 19.84
CA LEU A 237 -12.53 0.51 21.14
C LEU A 237 -13.17 1.72 21.82
N ILE A 238 -14.25 1.48 22.59
CA ILE A 238 -14.97 2.54 23.30
C ILE A 238 -14.04 3.24 24.29
N GLY A 239 -14.06 4.58 24.30
CA GLY A 239 -13.26 5.38 25.22
C GLY A 239 -11.75 5.31 24.97
N GLN A 240 -11.31 4.78 23.83
CA GLN A 240 -9.90 4.71 23.46
C GLN A 240 -9.58 5.59 22.25
N LEU A 241 -8.58 6.45 22.41
CA LEU A 241 -8.00 7.23 21.32
C LEU A 241 -7.27 6.28 20.35
N THR A 242 -7.75 6.20 19.11
CA THR A 242 -7.28 5.25 18.10
C THR A 242 -6.79 5.97 16.86
N ARG A 243 -5.50 5.82 16.56
CA ARG A 243 -4.87 6.36 15.35
C ARG A 243 -5.06 5.41 14.17
N HIS A 244 -5.63 5.90 13.08
CA HIS A 244 -5.74 5.17 11.83
C HIS A 244 -4.72 5.67 10.82
N GLU A 245 -4.10 4.73 10.11
CA GLU A 245 -3.29 4.99 8.92
C GLU A 245 -3.86 4.19 7.75
N ILE A 246 -4.41 4.91 6.76
CA ILE A 246 -5.01 4.32 5.58
C ILE A 246 -4.05 4.50 4.40
N GLU A 247 -3.54 3.40 3.86
CA GLU A 247 -2.74 3.40 2.65
C GLU A 247 -3.57 3.90 1.46
N MET A 248 -3.05 4.89 0.75
CA MET A 248 -3.63 5.46 -0.47
C MET A 248 -3.19 4.65 -1.70
N THR A 249 -3.48 3.35 -1.66
CA THR A 249 -3.30 2.39 -2.77
C THR A 249 -4.51 1.48 -2.85
N GLU A 250 -4.77 0.89 -4.02
CA GLU A 250 -6.01 0.18 -4.35
C GLU A 250 -6.27 -1.10 -3.55
N LYS A 251 -5.23 -1.75 -3.01
CA LYS A 251 -5.25 -3.15 -2.50
C LYS A 251 -6.35 -3.46 -1.48
N LYS A 252 -6.67 -2.52 -0.59
CA LYS A 252 -7.63 -2.72 0.52
C LYS A 252 -8.94 -1.94 0.33
N TRP A 253 -9.12 -1.31 -0.82
CA TRP A 253 -10.30 -0.54 -1.17
C TRP A 253 -11.29 -1.41 -1.95
N LYS A 254 -12.57 -1.09 -1.82
CA LYS A 254 -13.71 -1.76 -2.48
C LYS A 254 -14.55 -0.74 -3.23
N TYR A 255 -15.28 -1.16 -4.25
CA TYR A 255 -16.26 -0.29 -4.87
C TYR A 255 -17.50 -0.20 -3.98
N TYR A 256 -18.08 1.00 -3.91
CA TYR A 256 -19.34 1.20 -3.22
C TYR A 256 -20.47 0.46 -3.93
N GLY A 257 -21.33 -0.23 -3.18
CA GLY A 257 -22.48 -0.96 -3.71
C GLY A 257 -22.18 -2.36 -4.27
N ASP A 258 -20.91 -2.80 -4.29
CA ASP A 258 -20.58 -4.19 -4.64
C ASP A 258 -21.17 -5.17 -3.61
N ASP A 259 -21.66 -6.32 -4.09
CA ASP A 259 -22.16 -7.38 -3.21
C ASP A 259 -21.02 -7.85 -2.28
N PRO A 260 -21.22 -7.91 -0.94
CA PRO A 260 -20.21 -8.37 0.00
C PRO A 260 -19.63 -9.76 -0.30
N ARG A 261 -20.36 -10.59 -1.05
CA ARG A 261 -19.93 -11.92 -1.50
C ARG A 261 -18.93 -11.87 -2.65
N ILE A 262 -18.85 -10.74 -3.36
CA ILE A 262 -17.91 -10.52 -4.46
C ILE A 262 -16.67 -9.85 -3.86
N SER A 263 -15.60 -10.62 -3.66
CA SER A 263 -14.31 -10.09 -3.20
C SER A 263 -13.54 -9.43 -4.35
N ARG A 264 -14.12 -8.39 -4.96
CA ARG A 264 -13.40 -7.52 -5.91
C ARG A 264 -12.72 -6.40 -5.14
N THR A 265 -11.47 -6.09 -5.45
CA THR A 265 -10.79 -4.87 -4.96
C THR A 265 -10.80 -3.83 -6.05
N VAL A 266 -10.66 -2.56 -5.66
CA VAL A 266 -10.48 -1.47 -6.62
C VAL A 266 -9.24 -1.75 -7.46
N THR A 267 -9.30 -1.46 -8.77
CA THR A 267 -8.13 -1.57 -9.65
C THR A 267 -7.21 -0.36 -9.46
N ARG A 268 -5.92 -0.50 -9.80
CA ARG A 268 -4.99 0.65 -9.74
C ARG A 268 -5.48 1.82 -10.60
N GLU A 269 -6.00 1.51 -11.78
CA GLU A 269 -6.51 2.49 -12.75
C GLU A 269 -7.70 3.27 -12.18
N ASP A 270 -8.74 2.57 -11.69
CA ASP A 270 -9.90 3.24 -11.07
C ASP A 270 -9.51 4.04 -9.81
N PHE A 271 -8.52 3.57 -9.03
CA PHE A 271 -8.04 4.30 -7.86
C PHE A 271 -7.32 5.60 -8.27
N LEU A 272 -6.50 5.56 -9.32
CA LEU A 272 -5.83 6.74 -9.87
C LEU A 272 -6.83 7.70 -10.51
N ASP A 273 -7.87 7.21 -11.18
CA ASP A 273 -8.97 8.04 -11.65
C ASP A 273 -9.64 8.77 -10.48
N VAL A 274 -9.92 8.07 -9.37
CA VAL A 274 -10.47 8.72 -8.17
C VAL A 274 -9.54 9.80 -7.63
N LEU A 275 -8.23 9.57 -7.62
CA LEU A 275 -7.24 10.56 -7.19
C LEU A 275 -6.99 11.68 -8.21
N TYR A 276 -7.34 11.48 -9.48
CA TYR A 276 -7.23 12.51 -10.52
C TYR A 276 -8.09 13.73 -10.18
N ASP A 277 -9.29 13.49 -9.68
CA ASP A 277 -10.18 14.54 -9.19
C ASP A 277 -11.05 14.02 -8.05
N ILE A 278 -10.63 14.27 -6.81
CA ILE A 278 -11.39 13.90 -5.61
C ILE A 278 -12.53 14.90 -5.42
N HIS A 279 -13.76 14.43 -5.42
CA HIS A 279 -14.92 15.25 -5.11
C HIS A 279 -15.17 15.42 -3.60
N TYR A 280 -14.92 14.37 -2.81
CA TYR A 280 -15.01 14.44 -1.34
C TYR A 280 -14.35 13.23 -0.68
N ILE A 281 -13.94 13.43 0.57
CA ILE A 281 -13.49 12.37 1.48
C ILE A 281 -14.32 12.43 2.76
N LEU A 282 -14.94 11.32 3.13
CA LEU A 282 -15.76 11.16 4.32
C LEU A 282 -15.10 10.17 5.29
N ILE A 283 -14.99 10.54 6.56
CA ILE A 283 -14.47 9.67 7.63
C ILE A 283 -15.61 9.38 8.61
N LYS A 284 -15.86 8.10 8.90
CA LYS A 284 -16.97 7.69 9.76
C LYS A 284 -16.90 8.39 11.12
N ALA A 285 -18.03 8.94 11.57
CA ALA A 285 -18.16 9.59 12.86
C ALA A 285 -18.97 8.74 13.86
N THR A 286 -19.87 7.87 13.37
CA THR A 286 -20.75 7.04 14.21
C THR A 286 -20.17 5.64 14.45
N TYR A 287 -20.07 5.26 15.72
CA TYR A 287 -19.54 3.97 16.18
C TYR A 287 -20.36 3.44 17.37
N GLY A 288 -20.46 2.11 17.48
CA GLY A 288 -21.18 1.46 18.57
C GLY A 288 -22.69 1.72 18.54
N ASN A 289 -23.35 1.45 19.65
CA ASN A 289 -24.79 1.71 19.85
C ASN A 289 -25.00 2.80 20.91
N ILE A 290 -25.96 3.70 20.70
CA ILE A 290 -26.27 4.84 21.58
C ILE A 290 -25.01 5.69 21.83
N MET A 291 -24.37 6.13 20.74
CA MET A 291 -23.17 6.97 20.82
C MET A 291 -23.53 8.35 21.40
N ARG A 292 -22.72 8.85 22.34
CA ARG A 292 -22.91 10.17 22.98
C ARG A 292 -22.01 11.24 22.38
N GLN A 293 -20.76 10.88 22.11
CA GLN A 293 -19.79 11.78 21.49
C GLN A 293 -18.88 11.04 20.52
N SER A 294 -18.39 11.78 19.53
CA SER A 294 -17.37 11.37 18.58
C SER A 294 -16.36 12.49 18.39
N ARG A 295 -15.09 12.14 18.27
CA ARG A 295 -13.99 13.09 18.15
C ARG A 295 -13.07 12.70 17.01
N ILE A 296 -12.52 13.73 16.35
CA ILE A 296 -11.50 13.57 15.32
C ILE A 296 -10.37 14.58 15.51
N SER A 297 -9.14 14.14 15.28
CA SER A 297 -7.93 14.96 15.36
C SER A 297 -6.82 14.40 14.47
N GLU A 298 -5.68 15.10 14.42
CA GLU A 298 -4.45 14.66 13.71
C GLU A 298 -4.67 14.29 12.22
N ILE A 299 -5.62 14.96 11.56
CA ILE A 299 -5.96 14.69 10.16
C ILE A 299 -4.81 15.17 9.26
N SER A 300 -4.24 14.25 8.50
CA SER A 300 -3.21 14.52 7.50
C SER A 300 -3.29 13.54 6.33
N MET A 301 -2.97 14.01 5.13
CA MET A 301 -2.81 13.17 3.95
C MET A 301 -1.43 13.39 3.36
N GLU A 302 -0.63 12.33 3.29
CA GLU A 302 0.69 12.39 2.68
C GLU A 302 0.57 12.56 1.16
N VAL A 303 1.29 13.53 0.62
CA VAL A 303 1.40 13.76 -0.82
C VAL A 303 2.87 13.91 -1.20
N ALA A 304 3.23 13.42 -2.38
CA ALA A 304 4.58 13.52 -2.91
C ALA A 304 4.84 14.91 -3.49
N GLU A 305 5.97 15.51 -3.14
CA GLU A 305 6.40 16.81 -3.65
C GLU A 305 7.90 16.78 -3.96
N GLN A 306 8.34 17.60 -4.90
CA GLN A 306 9.76 17.74 -5.21
C GLN A 306 10.52 18.24 -3.98
N GLY A 307 11.54 17.50 -3.55
CA GLY A 307 12.30 17.87 -2.37
C GLY A 307 13.66 17.19 -2.27
N ARG A 308 14.41 17.60 -1.25
CA ARG A 308 15.72 16.99 -0.97
C ARG A 308 15.52 15.76 -0.10
N ILE A 309 15.96 14.62 -0.61
CA ILE A 309 15.97 13.36 0.13
C ILE A 309 17.07 13.45 1.19
N THR A 310 16.71 13.23 2.45
CA THR A 310 17.63 13.18 3.59
C THR A 310 17.27 11.98 4.47
N ALA A 311 18.10 11.68 5.47
CA ALA A 311 17.77 10.65 6.45
C ALA A 311 16.46 10.93 7.22
N MET A 312 16.05 12.21 7.31
CA MET A 312 14.81 12.64 7.98
C MET A 312 13.63 12.76 7.02
N THR A 313 13.87 12.90 5.71
CA THR A 313 12.86 13.04 4.66
C THR A 313 13.03 11.90 3.66
N PRO A 314 12.43 10.72 3.93
CA PRO A 314 12.54 9.57 3.05
C PRO A 314 11.89 9.87 1.69
N PRO A 315 12.35 9.19 0.63
CA PRO A 315 11.77 9.33 -0.69
C PRO A 315 10.32 8.85 -0.71
N ALA A 316 9.48 9.54 -1.48
CA ALA A 316 8.15 9.06 -1.84
C ALA A 316 8.27 8.07 -3.01
N HIS A 317 7.61 6.92 -2.87
CA HIS A 317 7.62 5.81 -3.82
C HIS A 317 6.27 5.65 -4.51
N LEU A 318 6.20 4.79 -5.53
CA LEU A 318 4.98 4.42 -6.27
C LEU A 318 4.36 5.51 -7.16
N ILE A 319 4.98 6.68 -7.25
CA ILE A 319 4.60 7.72 -8.21
C ILE A 319 5.20 7.38 -9.57
N GLU A 320 4.36 7.22 -10.58
CA GLU A 320 4.80 6.99 -11.95
C GLU A 320 5.22 8.32 -12.62
N ARG A 321 6.08 8.21 -13.61
CA ARG A 321 6.46 9.28 -14.52
C ARG A 321 6.44 8.71 -15.93
N CYS A 322 5.42 9.10 -16.67
CA CYS A 322 5.13 8.66 -18.02
C CYS A 322 5.88 9.49 -19.07
N ASP A 323 6.22 8.85 -20.19
CA ASP A 323 6.82 9.52 -21.34
C ASP A 323 5.70 10.11 -22.21
N CYS A 324 5.23 11.30 -21.84
CA CYS A 324 4.02 11.89 -22.42
C CYS A 324 4.21 12.39 -23.86
N PRO A 325 3.30 12.03 -24.79
CA PRO A 325 3.32 12.55 -26.15
C PRO A 325 2.92 14.03 -26.20
N ALA A 326 3.18 14.68 -27.33
CA ALA A 326 2.86 16.10 -27.52
C ALA A 326 1.36 16.36 -27.29
N GLY A 327 1.07 17.38 -26.47
CA GLY A 327 -0.30 17.75 -26.08
C GLY A 327 -0.74 17.24 -24.70
N TYR A 328 0.05 16.37 -24.06
CA TYR A 328 -0.19 15.86 -22.71
C TYR A 328 0.82 16.44 -21.70
N SER A 329 0.43 16.53 -20.43
CA SER A 329 1.26 17.10 -19.35
C SER A 329 1.09 16.31 -18.05
N GLY A 330 1.79 16.71 -16.98
CA GLY A 330 1.72 15.97 -15.72
C GLY A 330 2.60 14.72 -15.69
N LEU A 331 2.57 14.00 -14.56
CA LEU A 331 3.41 12.82 -14.35
C LEU A 331 2.79 11.55 -14.94
N SER A 332 1.47 11.50 -15.04
CA SER A 332 0.72 10.39 -15.62
C SER A 332 0.14 10.74 -16.99
N CYS A 333 0.54 11.86 -17.62
CA CYS A 333 -0.02 12.34 -18.89
C CYS A 333 -1.49 12.75 -18.78
N GLU A 334 -1.86 13.31 -17.64
CA GLU A 334 -3.21 13.75 -17.30
C GLU A 334 -3.53 15.20 -17.69
#